data_AF-A0A8C6LIQ6-F1
#
_entry.id   AF-A0A8C6LIQ6-F1
#
_cell.length_a   1.000
_cell.length_b   1.000
_cell.length_c   1.000
_cell.angle_alpha   90.00
_cell.angle_beta   90.00
_cell.angle_gamma   90.00
#
_symmetry.space_group_name_H-M   'P 1'
#
loop_
_entity.id
_entity.type
_entity.pdbx_description
1 polymer ?
#
loop_
_entity_poly.entity_id
_entity_poly.type
_entity_poly.pdbx_seq_one_letter_code
_entity_poly.pdbx_strand_id
1 'polypeptide(L)'
;MPRLEELANIALRVPSILVLDLLYKCDIEGFTENLKAKNEDMLFKYKYVIWNMYYLGHLINVVVLILPLRHIVTLYLHILAALLLYMGHQISKDYVREELQYGYEGAVYLDSLAFNRFVSAMTGENQPVTCDHSAFIIFSHVSYLDSLHHVRCPVPQVIELYRLLAVGISLWNQFAVPVLFSVFWFVLFAVQLFSDTMSAGAATSHQGFLFLVLTSVSECCATPYSLLGLTFVVSYLALGLLNLCKFYLGGFAAIQNENVMHRGVTEGVTLLLLALQTGLLDMQTLQRTFLLSIILFIVLTSTLQSMIEITDPVILALGASRNRSLWRHFRGLSMCLLLLIFPVFMAYKISQFFHMDFWLLILVSSCMLTSLQVTGTMLIYSLFMVELFRSDPIESLDEVIYWVNSISRVLEFLVALCVVAYGTWESLFGEWSWMGASVIIIHSYFNVWLRAQSGWKSFLLRQEAAKKISSLPRATAQQLDRHNDVCSICFQEMSSAVITLCGHFFHGNCLRKWLYVQETCPMCHQTVRPAPAGQSQASGGDPAAQREAQPESAAQEGHQKPSSSSTEAQGDDDTQNTSEY
;
A
#
# COMPACT_ATOMS: atom_id res chain seq x y z
N MET A 1 -2.24 -9.82 -30.19
CA MET A 1 -3.68 -10.12 -30.03
C MET A 1 -4.17 -10.07 -28.57
N PRO A 2 -3.50 -10.67 -27.54
CA PRO A 2 -4.07 -10.70 -26.18
C PRO A 2 -4.27 -9.32 -25.53
N ARG A 3 -3.38 -8.35 -25.80
CA ARG A 3 -3.54 -6.96 -25.33
C ARG A 3 -4.78 -6.26 -25.91
N LEU A 4 -5.20 -6.62 -27.12
CA LEU A 4 -6.37 -6.00 -27.76
C LEU A 4 -7.66 -6.53 -27.13
N GLU A 5 -7.70 -7.82 -26.79
CA GLU A 5 -8.83 -8.44 -26.07
C GLU A 5 -8.98 -7.84 -24.66
N GLU A 6 -7.88 -7.62 -23.95
CA GLU A 6 -7.88 -6.98 -22.63
C GLU A 6 -8.38 -5.52 -22.70
N LEU A 7 -7.89 -4.74 -23.67
CA LEU A 7 -8.37 -3.38 -23.90
C LEU A 7 -9.85 -3.34 -24.29
N ALA A 8 -10.30 -4.25 -25.16
CA ALA A 8 -11.71 -4.35 -25.54
C ALA A 8 -12.60 -4.74 -24.36
N ASN A 9 -12.13 -5.64 -23.49
CA ASN A 9 -12.81 -6.04 -22.26
C ASN A 9 -13.05 -4.86 -21.31
N ILE A 10 -12.07 -3.96 -21.20
CA ILE A 10 -12.21 -2.75 -20.39
C ILE A 10 -13.14 -1.75 -21.10
N ALA A 11 -12.82 -1.38 -22.35
CA ALA A 11 -13.49 -0.31 -23.08
C ALA A 11 -15.00 -0.55 -23.26
N LEU A 12 -15.41 -1.78 -23.53
CA LEU A 12 -16.82 -2.12 -23.73
C LEU A 12 -17.64 -2.16 -22.42
N ARG A 13 -16.99 -2.22 -21.26
CA ARG A 13 -17.66 -2.31 -19.95
C ARG A 13 -17.74 -0.98 -19.20
N VAL A 14 -16.84 -0.04 -19.50
CA VAL A 14 -16.86 1.32 -18.92
C VAL A 14 -18.22 2.02 -19.09
N PRO A 15 -18.90 1.97 -20.27
CA PRO A 15 -20.20 2.60 -20.43
C PRO A 15 -21.26 2.07 -19.46
N SER A 16 -21.25 0.78 -19.12
CA SER A 16 -22.22 0.19 -18.18
C SER A 16 -22.03 0.72 -16.77
N ILE A 17 -20.78 0.91 -16.32
CA ILE A 17 -20.50 1.54 -15.01
C ILE A 17 -20.94 3.01 -15.01
N LEU A 18 -20.71 3.72 -16.12
CA LEU A 18 -21.13 5.11 -16.25
C LEU A 18 -22.65 5.25 -16.21
N VAL A 19 -23.41 4.35 -16.83
CA VAL A 19 -24.87 4.32 -16.71
C VAL A 19 -25.31 3.97 -15.29
N LEU A 20 -24.65 3.04 -14.59
CA LEU A 20 -24.93 2.76 -13.17
C LEU A 20 -24.68 3.98 -12.28
N ASP A 21 -23.61 4.73 -12.52
CA ASP A 21 -23.31 5.99 -11.83
C ASP A 21 -24.40 7.04 -12.06
N LEU A 22 -24.84 7.21 -13.31
CA LEU A 22 -25.94 8.11 -13.67
C LEU A 22 -27.28 7.68 -13.07
N LEU A 23 -27.59 6.38 -13.09
CA LEU A 23 -28.78 5.83 -12.46
C LEU A 23 -28.76 6.09 -10.95
N TYR A 24 -27.60 5.92 -10.29
CA TYR A 24 -27.47 6.20 -8.87
C TYR A 24 -27.72 7.69 -8.53
N LYS A 25 -27.27 8.61 -9.38
CA LYS A 25 -27.53 10.06 -9.24
C LYS A 25 -28.96 10.45 -9.60
N CYS A 26 -29.74 9.57 -10.23
CA CYS A 26 -31.06 9.89 -10.74
C CYS A 26 -32.07 9.96 -9.59
N ASP A 27 -32.56 11.16 -9.29
CA ASP A 27 -33.64 11.37 -8.31
C ASP A 27 -35.00 10.97 -8.90
N ILE A 28 -35.38 9.71 -8.65
CA ILE A 28 -36.65 9.13 -9.09
C ILE A 28 -37.83 9.85 -8.44
N GLU A 29 -37.68 10.31 -7.19
CA GLU A 29 -38.76 10.92 -6.43
C GLU A 29 -39.06 12.32 -6.98
N GLY A 30 -38.03 13.15 -7.16
CA GLY A 30 -38.17 14.46 -7.80
C GLY A 30 -38.72 14.38 -9.23
N PHE A 31 -38.32 13.37 -10.01
CA PHE A 31 -38.89 13.13 -11.35
C PHE A 31 -40.38 12.72 -11.28
N THR A 32 -40.75 11.89 -10.31
CA THR A 32 -42.14 11.47 -10.10
C THR A 32 -43.01 12.64 -9.64
N GLU A 33 -42.48 13.56 -8.84
CA GLU A 33 -43.18 14.78 -8.40
C GLU A 33 -43.35 15.81 -9.52
N ASN A 34 -42.35 15.97 -10.39
CA ASN A 34 -42.49 16.85 -11.55
C ASN A 34 -43.55 16.32 -12.54
N LEU A 35 -43.63 14.99 -12.69
CA LEU A 35 -44.70 14.35 -13.46
C LEU A 35 -46.07 14.44 -12.77
N LYS A 36 -46.12 14.36 -11.44
CA LYS A 36 -47.33 14.61 -10.62
C LYS A 36 -47.92 15.99 -10.91
N ALA A 37 -47.06 17.02 -10.91
CA ALA A 37 -47.48 18.40 -11.16
C ALA A 37 -48.06 18.60 -12.57
N LYS A 38 -47.82 17.67 -13.50
CA LYS A 38 -48.22 17.76 -14.91
C LYS A 38 -49.41 16.86 -15.28
N ASN A 39 -49.67 15.78 -14.52
CA ASN A 39 -50.75 14.82 -14.79
C ASN A 39 -51.23 14.15 -13.48
N GLU A 40 -52.33 14.64 -12.89
CA GLU A 40 -52.85 14.14 -11.61
C GLU A 40 -53.54 12.75 -11.70
N ASP A 41 -54.18 12.42 -12.83
CA ASP A 41 -55.05 11.23 -12.94
C ASP A 41 -54.32 9.89 -13.20
N MET A 42 -53.05 9.90 -13.58
CA MET A 42 -52.29 8.69 -14.00
C MET A 42 -51.07 8.36 -13.12
N LEU A 43 -50.94 9.05 -11.98
CA LEU A 43 -49.76 9.04 -11.13
C LEU A 43 -49.30 7.64 -10.69
N PHE A 44 -50.24 6.80 -10.27
CA PHE A 44 -49.91 5.48 -9.73
C PHE A 44 -49.28 4.55 -10.79
N LYS A 45 -49.78 4.64 -12.03
CA LYS A 45 -49.27 3.84 -13.14
C LYS A 45 -47.89 4.31 -13.58
N TYR A 46 -47.67 5.62 -13.65
CA TYR A 46 -46.35 6.17 -14.00
C TYR A 46 -45.29 5.89 -12.94
N LYS A 47 -45.62 6.02 -11.65
CA LYS A 47 -44.68 5.68 -10.56
C LYS A 47 -44.19 4.24 -10.67
N TYR A 48 -45.10 3.28 -10.86
CA TYR A 48 -44.71 1.86 -11.00
C TYR A 48 -43.85 1.60 -12.24
N VAL A 49 -44.18 2.23 -13.38
CA VAL A 49 -43.40 2.09 -14.61
C VAL A 49 -41.98 2.66 -14.45
N ILE A 50 -41.84 3.84 -13.82
CA ILE A 50 -40.53 4.49 -13.62
C ILE A 50 -39.64 3.65 -12.70
N TRP A 51 -40.19 3.16 -11.58
CA TRP A 51 -39.44 2.28 -10.67
C TRP A 51 -39.03 0.96 -11.34
N ASN A 52 -39.92 0.34 -12.13
CA ASN A 52 -39.56 -0.86 -12.90
C ASN A 52 -38.47 -0.57 -13.94
N MET A 53 -38.55 0.55 -14.66
CA MET A 53 -37.49 0.95 -15.60
C MET A 53 -36.16 1.21 -14.89
N TYR A 54 -36.18 1.80 -13.70
CA TYR A 54 -35.00 2.02 -12.87
C TYR A 54 -34.33 0.70 -12.46
N TYR A 55 -35.09 -0.25 -11.89
CA TYR A 55 -34.54 -1.56 -11.51
C TYR A 55 -34.10 -2.38 -12.71
N LEU A 56 -34.83 -2.31 -13.82
CA LEU A 56 -34.46 -2.96 -15.08
C LEU A 56 -33.15 -2.38 -15.63
N GLY A 57 -32.97 -1.06 -15.56
CA GLY A 57 -31.73 -0.39 -15.94
C GLY A 57 -30.54 -0.89 -15.13
N HIS A 58 -30.68 -0.99 -13.80
CA HIS A 58 -29.64 -1.58 -12.94
C HIS A 58 -29.34 -3.03 -13.30
N LEU A 59 -30.38 -3.86 -13.47
CA LEU A 59 -30.22 -5.27 -13.84
C LEU A 59 -29.47 -5.43 -15.17
N ILE A 60 -29.86 -4.69 -16.21
CA ILE A 60 -29.22 -4.76 -17.53
C ILE A 60 -27.74 -4.40 -17.43
N ASN A 61 -27.39 -3.31 -16.74
CA ASN A 61 -25.99 -2.90 -16.64
C ASN A 61 -25.14 -3.87 -15.83
N VAL A 62 -25.68 -4.44 -14.73
CA VAL A 62 -25.00 -5.50 -13.96
C VAL A 62 -24.79 -6.75 -14.82
N VAL A 63 -25.78 -7.13 -15.62
CA VAL A 63 -25.67 -8.25 -16.55
C VAL A 63 -24.57 -7.99 -17.58
N VAL A 64 -24.54 -6.82 -18.22
CA VAL A 64 -23.49 -6.45 -19.19
C VAL A 64 -22.09 -6.49 -18.57
N LEU A 65 -21.93 -6.11 -17.29
CA LEU A 65 -20.64 -6.19 -16.60
C LEU A 65 -20.14 -7.62 -16.37
N ILE A 66 -21.05 -8.57 -16.14
CA ILE A 66 -20.73 -9.97 -15.85
C ILE A 66 -20.55 -10.78 -17.13
N LEU A 67 -21.13 -10.34 -18.26
CA LEU A 67 -21.07 -11.08 -19.52
C LEU A 67 -19.61 -11.28 -20.00
N PRO A 68 -19.29 -12.46 -20.56
CA PRO A 68 -17.99 -12.68 -21.19
C PRO A 68 -17.82 -11.82 -22.45
N LEU A 69 -16.59 -11.38 -22.72
CA LEU A 69 -16.25 -10.44 -23.80
C LEU A 69 -16.90 -10.76 -25.15
N ARG A 70 -16.89 -12.03 -25.58
CA ARG A 70 -17.47 -12.46 -26.86
C ARG A 70 -18.94 -12.06 -27.01
N HIS A 71 -19.73 -12.22 -25.95
CA HIS A 71 -21.15 -11.90 -25.98
C HIS A 71 -21.39 -10.40 -25.89
N ILE A 72 -20.53 -9.66 -25.16
CA ILE A 72 -20.57 -8.20 -25.12
C ILE A 72 -20.33 -7.62 -26.52
N VAL A 73 -19.28 -8.07 -27.22
CA VAL A 73 -18.98 -7.61 -28.59
C VAL A 73 -20.18 -7.87 -29.51
N THR A 74 -20.76 -9.08 -29.46
CA THR A 74 -21.96 -9.39 -30.24
C THR A 74 -23.12 -8.45 -29.90
N LEU A 75 -23.40 -8.22 -28.62
CA LEU A 75 -24.46 -7.31 -28.18
C LEU A 75 -24.27 -5.89 -28.75
N TYR A 76 -23.06 -5.32 -28.61
CA TYR A 76 -22.76 -3.97 -29.14
C TYR A 76 -22.86 -3.90 -30.67
N LEU A 77 -22.51 -4.96 -31.39
CA LEU A 77 -22.70 -5.03 -32.85
C LEU A 77 -24.18 -5.02 -33.25
N HIS A 78 -25.03 -5.74 -32.51
CA HIS A 78 -26.48 -5.71 -32.74
C HIS A 78 -27.06 -4.33 -32.45
N ILE A 79 -26.62 -3.67 -31.37
CA ILE A 79 -27.01 -2.30 -31.04
C ILE A 79 -26.57 -1.34 -32.15
N LEU A 80 -25.33 -1.45 -32.63
CA LEU A 80 -24.81 -0.61 -33.71
C LEU A 80 -25.62 -0.82 -35.01
N ALA A 81 -25.90 -2.07 -35.38
CA ALA A 81 -26.71 -2.39 -36.54
C ALA A 81 -28.12 -1.78 -36.42
N ALA A 82 -28.77 -1.93 -35.27
CA ALA A 82 -30.08 -1.33 -35.00
C ALA A 82 -30.03 0.21 -35.08
N LEU A 83 -28.99 0.86 -34.56
CA LEU A 83 -28.81 2.31 -34.64
C LEU A 83 -28.60 2.78 -36.09
N LEU A 84 -27.78 2.07 -36.87
CA LEU A 84 -27.56 2.40 -38.28
C LEU A 84 -28.85 2.25 -39.10
N LEU A 85 -29.62 1.19 -38.84
CA LEU A 85 -30.92 0.97 -39.47
C LEU A 85 -31.95 2.04 -39.05
N TYR A 86 -31.94 2.44 -37.78
CA TYR A 86 -32.77 3.54 -37.28
C TYR A 86 -32.41 4.89 -37.93
N MET A 87 -31.12 5.22 -38.01
CA MET A 87 -30.64 6.43 -38.67
C MET A 87 -30.99 6.43 -40.17
N GLY A 88 -30.83 5.28 -40.84
CA GLY A 88 -31.26 5.12 -42.23
C GLY A 88 -32.77 5.33 -42.41
N HIS A 89 -33.59 4.82 -41.48
CA HIS A 89 -35.03 5.06 -41.49
C HIS A 89 -35.38 6.54 -41.29
N GLN A 90 -34.72 7.24 -40.36
CA GLN A 90 -34.97 8.68 -40.15
C GLN A 90 -34.57 9.52 -41.37
N ILE A 91 -33.39 9.28 -41.94
CA ILE A 91 -32.94 9.98 -43.16
C ILE A 91 -33.92 9.73 -44.31
N SER A 92 -34.36 8.49 -44.51
CA SER A 92 -35.35 8.16 -45.54
C SER A 92 -36.69 8.85 -45.29
N LYS A 93 -37.13 8.90 -44.03
CA LYS A 93 -38.39 9.56 -43.64
C LYS A 93 -38.33 11.07 -43.86
N ASP A 94 -37.21 11.71 -43.51
CA ASP A 94 -37.01 13.14 -43.68
C ASP A 94 -36.89 13.50 -45.17
N TYR A 95 -36.18 12.68 -45.97
CA TYR A 95 -36.14 12.83 -47.43
C TYR A 95 -37.52 12.76 -48.07
N VAL A 96 -38.34 11.76 -47.72
CA VAL A 96 -39.71 11.63 -48.24
C VAL A 96 -40.58 12.81 -47.81
N ARG A 97 -40.40 13.31 -46.58
CA ARG A 97 -41.13 14.47 -46.07
C ARG A 97 -40.75 15.76 -46.80
N GLU A 98 -39.48 15.93 -47.16
CA GLU A 98 -39.02 17.06 -47.97
C GLU A 98 -39.57 16.99 -49.41
N GLU A 99 -39.52 15.83 -50.07
CA GLU A 99 -40.10 15.64 -51.42
C GLU A 99 -41.62 15.94 -51.47
N LEU A 100 -42.35 15.56 -50.42
CA LEU A 100 -43.78 15.89 -50.27
C LEU A 100 -44.02 17.40 -50.11
N GLN A 101 -43.09 18.15 -49.53
CA GLN A 101 -43.20 19.62 -49.39
C GLN A 101 -42.88 20.37 -50.69
N TYR A 102 -42.06 19.81 -51.58
CA TYR A 102 -41.72 20.39 -52.89
C TYR A 102 -42.73 20.05 -54.01
N GLY A 103 -43.87 19.41 -53.68
CA GLY A 103 -45.01 19.24 -54.59
C GLY A 103 -44.92 18.03 -55.51
N TYR A 104 -44.20 16.97 -55.12
CA TYR A 104 -44.16 15.73 -55.88
C TYR A 104 -45.48 14.93 -55.72
N GLU A 105 -46.27 14.80 -56.79
CA GLU A 105 -47.55 14.07 -56.82
C GLU A 105 -47.43 12.54 -57.08
N GLY A 106 -46.23 11.97 -56.98
CA GLY A 106 -46.02 10.53 -57.12
C GLY A 106 -46.52 9.72 -55.92
N ALA A 107 -46.93 8.47 -56.15
CA ALA A 107 -47.41 7.58 -55.09
C ALA A 107 -46.31 7.27 -54.06
N VAL A 108 -46.37 7.92 -52.90
CA VAL A 108 -45.57 7.56 -51.72
C VAL A 108 -46.15 6.27 -51.14
N TYR A 109 -45.66 5.13 -51.59
CA TYR A 109 -46.08 3.82 -51.08
C TYR A 109 -45.63 3.65 -49.62
N LEU A 110 -46.55 3.85 -48.68
CA LEU A 110 -46.45 3.28 -47.33
C LEU A 110 -46.82 1.79 -47.40
N ASP A 111 -45.90 0.96 -47.89
CA ASP A 111 -46.12 -0.48 -47.78
C ASP A 111 -45.80 -0.95 -46.34
N SER A 112 -46.84 -0.95 -45.50
CA SER A 112 -46.86 -1.53 -44.15
C SER A 112 -46.24 -2.94 -44.13
N LEU A 113 -46.36 -3.68 -45.22
CA LEU A 113 -45.87 -5.05 -45.34
C LEU A 113 -44.34 -5.10 -45.57
N ALA A 114 -43.77 -4.14 -46.30
CA ALA A 114 -42.33 -3.98 -46.46
C ALA A 114 -41.66 -3.54 -45.14
N PHE A 115 -42.30 -2.64 -44.39
CA PHE A 115 -41.84 -2.27 -43.05
C PHE A 115 -41.95 -3.44 -42.07
N ASN A 116 -43.05 -4.20 -42.08
CA ASN A 116 -43.18 -5.41 -41.27
C ASN A 116 -42.18 -6.50 -41.66
N ARG A 117 -41.83 -6.64 -42.94
CA ARG A 117 -40.76 -7.55 -43.40
C ARG A 117 -39.38 -7.09 -42.96
N PHE A 118 -39.13 -5.78 -42.95
CA PHE A 118 -37.90 -5.20 -42.44
C PHE A 118 -37.77 -5.37 -40.92
N VAL A 119 -38.83 -5.07 -40.17
CA VAL A 119 -38.90 -5.31 -38.72
C VAL A 119 -38.78 -6.80 -38.41
N SER A 120 -39.44 -7.67 -39.19
CA SER A 120 -39.33 -9.13 -39.06
C SER A 120 -37.98 -9.68 -39.51
N ALA A 121 -37.23 -8.98 -40.36
CA ALA A 121 -35.85 -9.35 -40.70
C ALA A 121 -34.88 -8.91 -39.59
N MET A 122 -35.10 -7.74 -38.98
CA MET A 122 -34.35 -7.30 -37.80
C MET A 122 -34.61 -8.16 -36.56
N THR A 123 -35.84 -8.67 -36.37
CA THR A 123 -36.17 -9.59 -35.28
C THR A 123 -36.00 -11.06 -35.66
N GLY A 124 -35.89 -11.37 -36.96
CA GLY A 124 -35.92 -12.73 -37.52
C GLY A 124 -34.59 -13.47 -37.53
N GLU A 125 -33.50 -12.83 -37.11
CA GLU A 125 -32.24 -13.50 -36.79
C GLU A 125 -31.98 -13.59 -35.27
N ASN A 126 -32.98 -13.20 -34.45
CA ASN A 126 -33.01 -13.63 -33.06
C ASN A 126 -33.59 -15.05 -33.01
N GLN A 127 -32.74 -16.04 -33.27
CA GLN A 127 -32.83 -17.26 -32.47
C GLN A 127 -32.92 -16.77 -31.00
N PRO A 128 -33.90 -17.20 -30.20
CA PRO A 128 -33.89 -16.90 -28.78
C PRO A 128 -32.62 -17.55 -28.21
N VAL A 129 -31.53 -16.78 -28.16
CA VAL A 129 -30.45 -17.04 -27.23
C VAL A 129 -31.15 -16.96 -25.89
N THR A 130 -31.37 -18.14 -25.36
CA THR A 130 -31.80 -18.44 -24.02
C THR A 130 -30.90 -17.67 -23.05
N CYS A 131 -31.22 -16.40 -22.79
CA CYS A 131 -30.77 -15.69 -21.60
C CYS A 131 -31.30 -16.40 -20.33
N ASP A 132 -32.26 -17.31 -20.49
CA ASP A 132 -32.70 -18.26 -19.47
C ASP A 132 -31.83 -19.53 -19.35
N HIS A 133 -30.75 -19.69 -20.12
CA HIS A 133 -29.82 -20.82 -19.99
C HIS A 133 -28.41 -20.42 -19.57
N SER A 134 -27.94 -19.20 -19.83
CA SER A 134 -26.62 -18.77 -19.33
C SER A 134 -26.62 -18.46 -17.83
N ALA A 135 -27.73 -17.95 -17.28
CA ALA A 135 -27.91 -17.80 -15.83
C ALA A 135 -28.15 -19.16 -15.14
N PHE A 136 -28.86 -20.08 -15.82
CA PHE A 136 -29.15 -21.42 -15.32
C PHE A 136 -27.94 -22.36 -15.38
N ILE A 137 -27.01 -22.17 -16.32
CA ILE A 137 -25.75 -22.95 -16.40
C ILE A 137 -24.75 -22.52 -15.32
N ILE A 138 -24.74 -21.24 -14.92
CA ILE A 138 -23.93 -20.78 -13.78
C ILE A 138 -24.52 -21.27 -12.45
N PHE A 139 -25.86 -21.31 -12.32
CA PHE A 139 -26.51 -21.89 -11.14
C PHE A 139 -26.42 -23.43 -11.07
N SER A 140 -26.54 -24.13 -12.19
CA SER A 140 -26.49 -25.60 -12.23
C SER A 140 -25.08 -26.19 -12.09
N HIS A 141 -24.02 -25.46 -12.48
CA HIS A 141 -22.65 -25.87 -12.16
C HIS A 141 -22.28 -25.69 -10.68
N VAL A 142 -22.99 -24.82 -9.95
CA VAL A 142 -22.88 -24.71 -8.49
C VAL A 142 -23.63 -25.85 -7.80
N SER A 143 -24.78 -26.29 -8.35
CA SER A 143 -25.56 -27.42 -7.83
C SER A 143 -24.95 -28.80 -8.11
N TYR A 144 -24.16 -28.97 -9.18
CA TYR A 144 -23.56 -30.28 -9.53
C TYR A 144 -22.37 -30.67 -8.63
N LEU A 145 -21.80 -29.71 -7.89
CA LEU A 145 -20.74 -29.97 -6.93
C LEU A 145 -21.24 -30.39 -5.54
N ASP A 146 -22.57 -30.45 -5.35
CA ASP A 146 -23.22 -30.90 -4.12
C ASP A 146 -23.44 -32.43 -4.09
N SER A 147 -23.27 -33.13 -5.23
CA SER A 147 -23.46 -34.60 -5.34
C SER A 147 -22.21 -35.45 -5.03
N LEU A 148 -21.10 -34.86 -4.58
CA LEU A 148 -19.94 -35.62 -4.09
C LEU A 148 -19.72 -35.49 -2.57
N HIS A 149 -20.79 -35.22 -1.82
CA HIS A 149 -20.78 -35.27 -0.36
C HIS A 149 -21.18 -36.66 0.15
N HIS A 150 -20.25 -37.61 0.11
CA HIS A 150 -20.40 -38.85 0.87
C HIS A 150 -19.12 -39.28 1.61
N VAL A 151 -18.44 -38.35 2.29
CA VAL A 151 -17.60 -38.71 3.45
C VAL A 151 -17.73 -37.62 4.53
N ARG A 152 -18.07 -38.05 5.74
CA ARG A 152 -18.28 -37.25 6.96
C ARG A 152 -17.09 -36.34 7.30
N CYS A 153 -17.32 -35.04 7.43
CA CYS A 153 -16.59 -34.15 8.35
C CYS A 153 -17.37 -32.84 8.58
N PRO A 154 -17.40 -32.27 9.80
CA PRO A 154 -18.09 -31.02 10.10
C PRO A 154 -17.21 -29.80 9.69
N VAL A 155 -17.04 -29.57 8.38
CA VAL A 155 -16.38 -28.35 7.85
C VAL A 155 -17.00 -27.82 6.52
N PRO A 156 -18.33 -27.88 6.24
CA PRO A 156 -18.85 -27.52 4.91
C PRO A 156 -18.85 -26.01 4.61
N GLN A 157 -19.15 -25.14 5.58
CA GLN A 157 -19.33 -23.69 5.35
C GLN A 157 -18.03 -22.97 4.95
N VAL A 158 -16.89 -23.41 5.48
CA VAL A 158 -15.58 -22.79 5.21
C VAL A 158 -15.09 -23.12 3.79
N ILE A 159 -15.39 -24.33 3.29
CA ILE A 159 -14.99 -24.78 1.96
C ILE A 159 -15.83 -24.09 0.87
N GLU A 160 -17.11 -23.86 1.12
CA GLU A 160 -18.00 -23.14 0.21
C GLU A 160 -17.63 -21.65 0.11
N LEU A 161 -17.33 -21.00 1.25
CA LEU A 161 -16.83 -19.63 1.27
C LEU A 161 -15.49 -19.49 0.53
N TYR A 162 -14.56 -20.43 0.71
CA TYR A 162 -13.28 -20.42 0.00
C TYR A 162 -13.46 -20.61 -1.51
N ARG A 163 -14.43 -21.42 -1.92
CA ARG A 163 -14.76 -21.64 -3.33
C ARG A 163 -15.42 -20.41 -3.96
N LEU A 164 -16.35 -19.76 -3.27
CA LEU A 164 -16.96 -18.50 -3.70
C LEU A 164 -15.91 -17.38 -3.76
N LEU A 165 -14.99 -17.33 -2.80
CA LEU A 165 -13.87 -16.40 -2.80
C LEU A 165 -12.93 -16.66 -3.99
N ALA A 166 -12.63 -17.94 -4.30
CA ALA A 166 -11.81 -18.31 -5.45
C ALA A 166 -12.47 -17.93 -6.78
N VAL A 167 -13.78 -18.15 -6.92
CA VAL A 167 -14.56 -17.69 -8.08
C VAL A 167 -14.55 -16.17 -8.16
N GLY A 168 -14.77 -15.48 -7.04
CA GLY A 168 -14.70 -14.03 -6.93
C GLY A 168 -13.34 -13.47 -7.35
N ILE A 169 -12.24 -14.03 -6.86
CA ILE A 169 -10.87 -13.65 -7.22
C ILE A 169 -10.58 -13.97 -8.70
N SER A 170 -11.06 -15.11 -9.20
CA SER A 170 -10.92 -15.47 -10.62
C SER A 170 -11.63 -14.47 -11.52
N LEU A 171 -12.88 -14.10 -11.18
CA LEU A 171 -13.65 -13.10 -11.92
C LEU A 171 -13.02 -11.70 -11.77
N TRP A 172 -12.52 -11.35 -10.58
CA TRP A 172 -11.82 -10.10 -10.30
C TRP A 172 -10.61 -9.90 -11.20
N ASN A 173 -9.80 -10.96 -11.35
CA ASN A 173 -8.63 -10.97 -12.21
C ASN A 173 -9.01 -11.04 -13.70
N GLN A 174 -9.96 -11.89 -14.06
CA GLN A 174 -10.42 -12.04 -15.45
C GLN A 174 -11.04 -10.75 -16.01
N PHE A 175 -11.71 -9.98 -15.17
CA PHE A 175 -12.38 -8.74 -15.57
C PHE A 175 -11.50 -7.50 -15.39
N ALA A 176 -10.27 -7.66 -14.88
CA ALA A 176 -9.35 -6.57 -14.57
C ALA A 176 -10.07 -5.44 -13.80
N VAL A 177 -10.86 -5.81 -12.77
CA VAL A 177 -11.76 -4.89 -12.06
C VAL A 177 -11.06 -3.61 -11.59
N PRO A 178 -9.85 -3.66 -11.00
CA PRO A 178 -9.15 -2.44 -10.59
C PRO A 178 -8.85 -1.48 -11.75
N VAL A 179 -8.46 -2.02 -12.91
CA VAL A 179 -8.16 -1.22 -14.11
C VAL A 179 -9.44 -0.66 -14.71
N LEU A 180 -10.51 -1.47 -14.76
CA LEU A 180 -11.82 -1.06 -15.25
C LEU A 180 -12.38 0.15 -14.48
N PHE A 181 -12.41 0.07 -13.15
CA PHE A 181 -12.85 1.17 -12.29
C PHE A 181 -11.92 2.40 -12.38
N SER A 182 -10.61 2.19 -12.57
CA SER A 182 -9.66 3.29 -12.77
C SER A 182 -9.92 4.04 -14.08
N VAL A 183 -10.12 3.32 -15.20
CA VAL A 183 -10.44 3.93 -16.50
C VAL A 183 -11.77 4.67 -16.44
N PHE A 184 -12.80 4.05 -15.85
CA PHE A 184 -14.08 4.72 -15.59
C PHE A 184 -13.90 6.04 -14.83
N TRP A 185 -13.14 6.03 -13.73
CA TRP A 185 -12.89 7.23 -12.95
C TRP A 185 -12.11 8.30 -13.73
N PHE A 186 -11.09 7.92 -14.50
CA PHE A 186 -10.35 8.87 -15.34
C PHE A 186 -11.22 9.52 -16.41
N VAL A 187 -12.14 8.77 -17.03
CA VAL A 187 -13.11 9.32 -17.98
C VAL A 187 -14.02 10.35 -17.29
N LEU A 188 -14.58 10.01 -16.13
CA LEU A 188 -15.39 10.94 -15.34
C LEU A 188 -14.60 12.20 -14.95
N PHE A 189 -13.39 12.02 -14.43
CA PHE A 189 -12.52 13.11 -14.02
C PHE A 189 -12.13 14.02 -15.19
N ALA A 190 -11.82 13.45 -16.36
CA ALA A 190 -11.49 14.23 -17.56
C ALA A 190 -12.68 15.07 -18.05
N VAL A 191 -13.89 14.49 -18.06
CA VAL A 191 -15.12 15.19 -18.44
C VAL A 191 -15.40 16.34 -17.45
N GLN A 192 -15.29 16.06 -16.15
CA GLN A 192 -15.52 17.06 -15.10
C GLN A 192 -14.48 18.19 -15.17
N LEU A 193 -13.20 17.85 -15.23
CA LEU A 193 -12.12 18.84 -15.32
C LEU A 193 -12.25 19.71 -16.57
N PHE A 194 -12.64 19.12 -17.71
CA PHE A 194 -12.90 19.87 -18.94
C PHE A 194 -14.09 20.83 -18.77
N SER A 195 -15.20 20.36 -18.18
CA SER A 195 -16.37 21.19 -17.87
C SER A 195 -16.02 22.37 -16.96
N ASP A 196 -15.26 22.11 -15.89
CA ASP A 196 -14.83 23.13 -14.93
C ASP A 196 -13.88 24.13 -15.58
N THR A 197 -12.93 23.65 -16.41
CA THR A 197 -11.97 24.50 -17.13
C THR A 197 -12.67 25.38 -18.16
N MET A 198 -13.66 24.86 -18.88
CA MET A 198 -14.46 25.62 -19.85
C MET A 198 -15.35 26.66 -19.15
N SER A 199 -15.91 26.32 -17.99
CA SER A 199 -16.74 27.22 -17.20
C SER A 199 -15.93 28.32 -16.51
N ALA A 200 -14.68 28.04 -16.11
CA ALA A 200 -13.81 28.94 -15.36
C ALA A 200 -13.02 29.96 -16.23
N GLY A 201 -13.43 30.21 -17.48
CA GLY A 201 -12.74 31.11 -18.42
C GLY A 201 -12.31 32.47 -17.80
N ALA A 202 -11.06 32.89 -18.09
CA ALA A 202 -10.37 34.12 -17.68
C ALA A 202 -10.25 34.45 -16.16
N ALA A 203 -11.05 33.83 -15.28
CA ALA A 203 -11.04 34.07 -13.83
C ALA A 203 -9.97 33.26 -13.06
N THR A 204 -9.23 32.39 -13.76
CA THR A 204 -8.24 31.43 -13.20
C THR A 204 -6.93 32.06 -12.71
N SER A 205 -6.76 33.38 -12.79
CA SER A 205 -5.50 34.02 -12.38
C SER A 205 -5.28 34.05 -10.86
N HIS A 206 -6.30 33.80 -10.02
CA HIS A 206 -6.18 33.99 -8.56
C HIS A 206 -6.58 32.78 -7.69
N GLN A 207 -7.42 31.85 -8.18
CA GLN A 207 -7.69 30.57 -7.53
C GLN A 207 -6.81 29.49 -8.17
N GLY A 208 -5.75 29.07 -7.47
CA GLY A 208 -4.70 28.23 -8.05
C GLY A 208 -5.19 26.89 -8.62
N PHE A 209 -4.48 26.40 -9.65
CA PHE A 209 -4.74 25.13 -10.36
C PHE A 209 -5.01 23.92 -9.45
N LEU A 210 -4.35 23.84 -8.30
CA LEU A 210 -4.53 22.75 -7.33
C LEU A 210 -5.96 22.71 -6.75
N PHE A 211 -6.57 23.87 -6.52
CA PHE A 211 -7.94 23.95 -6.02
C PHE A 211 -8.93 23.45 -7.08
N LEU A 212 -8.74 23.84 -8.35
CA LEU A 212 -9.55 23.35 -9.47
C LEU A 212 -9.52 21.82 -9.57
N VAL A 213 -8.31 21.23 -9.58
CA VAL A 213 -8.15 19.77 -9.63
C VAL A 213 -8.83 19.09 -8.43
N LEU A 214 -8.65 19.63 -7.23
CA LEU A 214 -9.23 19.07 -6.00
C LEU A 214 -10.77 19.13 -5.99
N THR A 215 -11.35 20.23 -6.51
CA THR A 215 -12.80 20.35 -6.69
C THR A 215 -13.32 19.32 -7.68
N SER A 216 -12.67 19.17 -8.85
CA SER A 216 -13.08 18.17 -9.84
C SER A 216 -12.98 16.74 -9.29
N VAL A 217 -11.92 16.43 -8.52
CA VAL A 217 -11.78 15.12 -7.82
C VAL A 217 -12.90 14.92 -6.81
N SER A 218 -13.29 15.95 -6.06
CA SER A 218 -14.38 15.87 -5.08
C SER A 218 -15.74 15.62 -5.72
N GLU A 219 -16.03 16.24 -6.85
CA GLU A 219 -17.27 15.98 -7.60
C GLU A 219 -17.30 14.57 -8.18
N CYS A 220 -16.15 14.04 -8.56
CA CYS A 220 -15.99 12.64 -8.95
C CYS A 220 -16.07 11.64 -7.77
N CYS A 221 -16.33 12.08 -6.54
CA CYS A 221 -16.52 11.21 -5.36
C CYS A 221 -17.97 11.17 -4.86
N ALA A 222 -18.92 11.63 -5.67
CA ALA A 222 -20.32 11.73 -5.26
C ALA A 222 -21.04 10.36 -5.15
N THR A 223 -20.51 9.30 -5.74
CA THR A 223 -21.16 7.98 -5.74
C THR A 223 -20.21 6.92 -5.18
N PRO A 224 -20.74 5.80 -4.65
CA PRO A 224 -19.89 4.70 -4.19
C PRO A 224 -19.06 4.08 -5.33
N TYR A 225 -19.57 4.07 -6.57
CA TYR A 225 -18.82 3.56 -7.73
C TYR A 225 -17.62 4.45 -8.06
N SER A 226 -17.83 5.76 -8.04
CA SER A 226 -16.79 6.73 -8.35
C SER A 226 -15.76 6.85 -7.22
N LEU A 227 -16.18 6.71 -5.96
CA LEU A 227 -15.28 6.57 -4.82
C LEU A 227 -14.39 5.33 -4.91
N LEU A 228 -14.96 4.16 -5.25
CA LEU A 228 -14.17 2.95 -5.50
C LEU A 228 -13.19 3.16 -6.66
N GLY A 229 -13.60 3.84 -7.73
CA GLY A 229 -12.71 4.27 -8.81
C GLY A 229 -11.51 5.07 -8.30
N LEU A 230 -11.74 6.10 -7.48
CA LEU A 230 -10.67 6.89 -6.87
C LEU A 230 -9.71 6.03 -6.04
N THR A 231 -10.22 5.07 -5.26
CA THR A 231 -9.38 4.22 -4.41
C THR A 231 -8.40 3.37 -5.22
N PHE A 232 -8.82 2.84 -6.36
CA PHE A 232 -7.93 2.10 -7.26
C PHE A 232 -6.92 3.03 -7.95
N VAL A 233 -7.36 4.21 -8.39
CA VAL A 233 -6.47 5.22 -8.98
C VAL A 233 -5.38 5.63 -7.99
N VAL A 234 -5.75 5.91 -6.75
CA VAL A 234 -4.80 6.26 -5.67
C VAL A 234 -3.88 5.07 -5.35
N SER A 235 -4.40 3.84 -5.34
CA SER A 235 -3.55 2.65 -5.13
C SER A 235 -2.50 2.48 -6.22
N TYR A 236 -2.90 2.63 -7.49
CA TYR A 236 -1.99 2.53 -8.64
C TYR A 236 -1.01 3.71 -8.69
N LEU A 237 -1.45 4.91 -8.33
CA LEU A 237 -0.58 6.09 -8.23
C LEU A 237 0.49 5.88 -7.15
N ALA A 238 0.10 5.42 -5.96
CA ALA A 238 1.01 5.09 -4.87
C ALA A 238 2.02 4.00 -5.30
N LEU A 239 1.54 2.91 -5.90
CA LEU A 239 2.40 1.85 -6.43
C LEU A 239 3.38 2.38 -7.49
N GLY A 240 2.91 3.23 -8.40
CA GLY A 240 3.74 3.88 -9.42
C GLY A 240 4.83 4.76 -8.81
N LEU A 241 4.49 5.57 -7.81
CA LEU A 241 5.45 6.42 -7.08
C LEU A 241 6.50 5.59 -6.33
N LEU A 242 6.11 4.49 -5.68
CA LEU A 242 7.03 3.60 -4.99
C LEU A 242 7.96 2.86 -5.96
N ASN A 243 7.44 2.42 -7.11
CA ASN A 243 8.26 1.82 -8.17
C ASN A 243 9.21 2.83 -8.80
N LEU A 244 8.78 4.08 -8.99
CA LEU A 244 9.63 5.18 -9.45
C LEU A 244 10.76 5.47 -8.44
N CYS A 245 10.45 5.46 -7.15
CA CYS A 245 11.44 5.60 -6.08
C CYS A 245 12.51 4.49 -6.17
N LYS A 246 12.07 3.22 -6.27
CA LYS A 246 12.97 2.07 -6.44
C LYS A 246 13.82 2.16 -7.70
N PHE A 247 13.20 2.50 -8.83
CA PHE A 247 13.89 2.68 -10.10
C PHE A 247 14.97 3.77 -10.01
N TYR A 248 14.63 4.90 -9.39
CA TYR A 248 15.57 6.01 -9.27
C TYR A 248 16.78 5.65 -8.40
N LEU A 249 16.57 4.94 -7.28
CA LEU A 249 17.62 4.52 -6.37
C LEU A 249 18.49 3.39 -6.95
N GLY A 250 17.87 2.29 -7.41
CA GLY A 250 18.56 1.04 -7.76
C GLY A 250 18.65 0.72 -9.25
N GLY A 251 18.00 1.51 -10.12
CA GLY A 251 17.91 1.23 -11.56
C GLY A 251 16.97 0.07 -11.89
N PHE A 252 17.07 -0.46 -13.11
CA PHE A 252 16.17 -1.49 -13.63
C PHE A 252 16.25 -2.82 -12.84
N ALA A 253 17.44 -3.18 -12.35
CA ALA A 253 17.65 -4.41 -11.58
C ALA A 253 16.87 -4.44 -10.24
N ALA A 254 16.58 -3.26 -9.66
CA ALA A 254 15.85 -3.17 -8.40
C ALA A 254 14.33 -3.36 -8.54
N ILE A 255 13.77 -3.20 -9.75
CA ILE A 255 12.33 -3.40 -10.01
C ILE A 255 12.00 -4.89 -10.14
N GLN A 256 12.90 -5.68 -10.72
CA GLN A 256 12.62 -7.06 -11.12
C GLN A 256 12.59 -8.05 -9.94
N ASN A 257 13.08 -7.65 -8.75
CA ASN A 257 13.41 -8.58 -7.66
C ASN A 257 12.38 -8.64 -6.51
N GLU A 258 11.20 -8.00 -6.61
CA GLU A 258 10.17 -8.08 -5.56
C GLU A 258 8.74 -8.20 -6.09
N ASN A 259 7.92 -9.05 -5.44
CA ASN A 259 6.47 -9.07 -5.57
C ASN A 259 5.86 -7.81 -4.90
N VAL A 260 5.70 -6.72 -5.67
CA VAL A 260 5.27 -5.39 -5.16
C VAL A 260 3.74 -5.27 -4.99
N MET A 261 2.96 -6.34 -5.10
CA MET A 261 1.51 -6.24 -5.28
C MET A 261 0.75 -5.59 -4.11
N HIS A 262 1.34 -5.53 -2.90
CA HIS A 262 0.68 -4.97 -1.72
C HIS A 262 1.04 -3.53 -1.38
N ARG A 263 2.16 -2.98 -1.86
CA ARG A 263 2.70 -1.71 -1.33
C ARG A 263 1.91 -0.45 -1.69
N GLY A 264 0.99 -0.50 -2.65
CA GLY A 264 0.08 0.62 -2.96
C GLY A 264 -1.37 0.39 -2.55
N VAL A 265 -1.75 -0.86 -2.24
CA VAL A 265 -3.12 -1.21 -1.89
C VAL A 265 -3.50 -0.64 -0.52
N THR A 266 -2.53 -0.59 0.39
CA THR A 266 -2.69 0.02 1.72
C THR A 266 -3.22 1.45 1.64
N GLU A 267 -2.72 2.24 0.69
CA GLU A 267 -3.05 3.65 0.49
C GLU A 267 -4.44 3.87 -0.11
N GLY A 268 -4.88 2.98 -1.02
CA GLY A 268 -6.26 3.02 -1.49
C GLY A 268 -7.26 2.53 -0.45
N VAL A 269 -6.90 1.50 0.31
CA VAL A 269 -7.74 0.99 1.41
C VAL A 269 -7.87 2.03 2.52
N THR A 270 -6.79 2.73 2.89
CA THR A 270 -6.88 3.82 3.89
C THR A 270 -7.76 4.95 3.39
N LEU A 271 -7.67 5.34 2.10
CA LEU A 271 -8.60 6.31 1.51
C LEU A 271 -10.05 5.86 1.62
N LEU A 272 -10.34 4.61 1.25
CA LEU A 272 -11.69 4.05 1.29
C LEU A 272 -12.24 4.04 2.72
N LEU A 273 -11.46 3.55 3.68
CA LEU A 273 -11.87 3.46 5.08
C LEU A 273 -12.14 4.85 5.67
N LEU A 274 -11.26 5.83 5.42
CA LEU A 274 -11.46 7.19 5.89
C LEU A 274 -12.70 7.83 5.24
N ALA A 275 -12.87 7.68 3.93
CA ALA A 275 -14.03 8.25 3.22
C ALA A 275 -15.37 7.67 3.71
N LEU A 276 -15.42 6.35 3.97
CA LEU A 276 -16.61 5.69 4.52
C LEU A 276 -16.85 6.11 5.98
N GLN A 277 -15.80 6.14 6.81
CA GLN A 277 -15.90 6.51 8.22
C GLN A 277 -16.38 7.95 8.40
N THR A 278 -15.96 8.87 7.53
CA THR A 278 -16.36 10.27 7.62
C THR A 278 -17.72 10.56 6.97
N GLY A 279 -18.37 9.57 6.36
CA GLY A 279 -19.63 9.78 5.63
C GLY A 279 -19.48 10.69 4.41
N LEU A 280 -18.35 10.60 3.69
CA LEU A 280 -17.97 11.53 2.61
C LEU A 280 -19.05 11.67 1.51
N LEU A 281 -19.84 10.61 1.27
CA LEU A 281 -20.86 10.55 0.23
C LEU A 281 -22.08 11.45 0.51
N ASP A 282 -22.44 11.62 1.79
CA ASP A 282 -23.65 12.35 2.19
C ASP A 282 -23.42 13.87 2.37
N MET A 283 -22.17 14.31 2.18
CA MET A 283 -21.74 15.70 2.43
C MET A 283 -21.97 16.60 1.21
N GLN A 284 -22.22 17.89 1.47
CA GLN A 284 -22.28 18.92 0.43
C GLN A 284 -20.91 19.10 -0.26
N THR A 285 -20.90 19.50 -1.53
CA THR A 285 -19.69 19.56 -2.38
C THR A 285 -18.53 20.35 -1.76
N LEU A 286 -18.79 21.48 -1.09
CA LEU A 286 -17.75 22.30 -0.46
C LEU A 286 -17.09 21.59 0.75
N GLN A 287 -17.88 21.05 1.66
CA GLN A 287 -17.40 20.29 2.83
C GLN A 287 -16.70 18.99 2.39
N ARG A 288 -17.25 18.32 1.38
CA ARG A 288 -16.65 17.12 0.77
C ARG A 288 -15.28 17.41 0.19
N THR A 289 -15.11 18.54 -0.51
CA THR A 289 -13.82 18.94 -1.10
C THR A 289 -12.77 19.15 -0.01
N PHE A 290 -13.14 19.85 1.06
CA PHE A 290 -12.27 20.07 2.21
C PHE A 290 -11.85 18.76 2.89
N LEU A 291 -12.81 17.89 3.21
CA LEU A 291 -12.52 16.63 3.89
C LEU A 291 -11.71 15.67 3.02
N LEU A 292 -12.04 15.58 1.73
CA LEU A 292 -11.29 14.78 0.77
C LEU A 292 -9.85 15.27 0.63
N SER A 293 -9.61 16.57 0.72
CA SER A 293 -8.25 17.12 0.72
C SER A 293 -7.42 16.61 1.89
N ILE A 294 -8.01 16.56 3.10
CA ILE A 294 -7.36 16.02 4.30
C ILE A 294 -7.07 14.53 4.12
N ILE A 295 -8.02 13.76 3.59
CA ILE A 295 -7.83 12.33 3.31
C ILE A 295 -6.69 12.11 2.32
N LEU A 296 -6.65 12.88 1.22
CA LEU A 296 -5.57 12.80 0.23
C LEU A 296 -4.21 13.19 0.82
N PHE A 297 -4.15 14.16 1.74
CA PHE A 297 -2.93 14.48 2.47
C PHE A 297 -2.48 13.35 3.40
N ILE A 298 -3.41 12.67 4.09
CA ILE A 298 -3.09 11.50 4.92
C ILE A 298 -2.49 10.40 4.04
N VAL A 299 -3.12 10.11 2.91
CA VAL A 299 -2.63 9.10 1.96
C VAL A 299 -1.26 9.48 1.41
N LEU A 300 -1.07 10.73 1.01
CA LEU A 300 0.22 11.24 0.55
C LEU A 300 1.29 11.10 1.65
N THR A 301 0.98 11.45 2.89
CA THR A 301 1.90 11.25 4.04
C THR A 301 2.29 9.78 4.19
N SER A 302 1.32 8.85 4.09
CA SER A 302 1.57 7.41 4.11
C SER A 302 2.49 6.96 2.97
N THR A 303 2.28 7.46 1.74
CA THR A 303 3.16 7.12 0.60
C THR A 303 4.60 7.58 0.84
N LEU A 304 4.80 8.76 1.42
CA LEU A 304 6.14 9.28 1.75
C LEU A 304 6.82 8.43 2.82
N GLN A 305 6.06 7.96 3.80
CA GLN A 305 6.56 7.03 4.81
C GLN A 305 7.02 5.72 4.16
N SER A 306 6.21 5.13 3.29
CA SER A 306 6.58 3.95 2.49
C SER A 306 7.81 4.18 1.61
N MET A 307 8.00 5.40 1.08
CA MET A 307 9.22 5.76 0.32
C MET A 307 10.47 5.80 1.21
N ILE A 308 10.36 6.26 2.46
CA ILE A 308 11.50 6.30 3.40
C ILE A 308 11.89 4.90 3.84
N GLU A 309 10.94 4.02 4.10
CA GLU A 309 11.21 2.62 4.46
C GLU A 309 12.00 1.89 3.37
N ILE A 310 11.82 2.26 2.10
CA ILE A 310 12.63 1.77 0.97
C ILE A 310 13.99 2.46 0.92
N THR A 311 14.02 3.78 1.13
CA THR A 311 15.21 4.62 0.92
C THR A 311 16.27 4.43 2.00
N ASP A 312 15.85 4.28 3.26
CA ASP A 312 16.73 4.19 4.42
C ASP A 312 17.80 3.07 4.32
N PRO A 313 17.44 1.79 4.14
CA PRO A 313 18.44 0.72 4.04
C PRO A 313 19.37 0.88 2.84
N VAL A 314 18.87 1.45 1.72
CA VAL A 314 19.67 1.66 0.51
C VAL A 314 20.76 2.71 0.76
N ILE A 315 20.44 3.80 1.45
CA ILE A 315 21.40 4.87 1.74
C ILE A 315 22.41 4.43 2.80
N LEU A 316 21.97 3.74 3.83
CA LEU A 316 22.88 3.20 4.85
C LEU A 316 23.85 2.17 4.24
N ALA A 317 23.35 1.28 3.37
CA ALA A 317 24.20 0.35 2.63
C ALA A 317 25.16 1.07 1.66
N LEU A 318 24.70 2.14 1.01
CA LEU A 318 25.55 2.94 0.12
C LEU A 318 26.68 3.63 0.90
N GLY A 319 26.38 4.15 2.10
CA GLY A 319 27.37 4.71 3.02
C GLY A 319 28.41 3.67 3.45
N ALA A 320 27.96 2.48 3.85
CA ALA A 320 28.84 1.40 4.30
C ALA A 320 29.69 0.77 3.17
N SER A 321 29.16 0.70 1.95
CA SER A 321 29.83 0.03 0.81
C SER A 321 31.04 0.76 0.23
N ARG A 322 31.43 1.93 0.77
CA ARG A 322 32.60 2.73 0.36
C ARG A 322 32.71 2.94 -1.16
N ASN A 323 31.57 3.00 -1.86
CA ASN A 323 31.55 3.14 -3.31
C ASN A 323 31.91 4.57 -3.73
N ARG A 324 32.80 4.76 -4.72
CA ARG A 324 33.24 6.10 -5.17
C ARG A 324 32.38 6.72 -6.26
N SER A 325 31.36 6.01 -6.77
CA SER A 325 30.51 6.55 -7.82
C SER A 325 29.62 7.70 -7.30
N LEU A 326 30.01 8.95 -7.58
CA LEU A 326 29.29 10.16 -7.15
C LEU A 326 27.81 10.18 -7.61
N TRP A 327 27.51 9.60 -8.78
CA TRP A 327 26.15 9.53 -9.30
C TRP A 327 25.20 8.68 -8.45
N ARG A 328 25.70 7.62 -7.80
CA ARG A 328 24.88 6.79 -6.90
C ARG A 328 24.55 7.55 -5.62
N HIS A 329 25.55 8.26 -5.07
CA HIS A 329 25.40 9.14 -3.92
C HIS A 329 24.45 10.30 -4.19
N PHE A 330 24.61 10.98 -5.33
CA PHE A 330 23.74 12.07 -5.74
C PHE A 330 22.27 11.65 -5.81
N ARG A 331 21.97 10.48 -6.40
CA ARG A 331 20.59 9.95 -6.45
C ARG A 331 20.04 9.66 -5.05
N GLY A 332 20.78 8.95 -4.20
CA GLY A 332 20.34 8.70 -2.82
C GLY A 332 20.08 10.00 -2.05
N LEU A 333 21.03 10.93 -2.09
CA LEU A 333 20.95 12.21 -1.39
C LEU A 333 19.81 13.11 -1.91
N SER A 334 19.61 13.15 -3.24
CA SER A 334 18.51 13.90 -3.84
C SER A 334 17.13 13.37 -3.42
N MET A 335 16.97 12.05 -3.29
CA MET A 335 15.72 11.46 -2.79
C MET A 335 15.48 11.81 -1.33
N CYS A 336 16.51 11.75 -0.49
CA CYS A 336 16.39 12.20 0.90
C CYS A 336 16.07 13.69 1.02
N LEU A 337 16.66 14.55 0.18
CA LEU A 337 16.33 15.97 0.18
C LEU A 337 14.84 16.20 -0.16
N LEU A 338 14.31 15.47 -1.15
CA LEU A 338 12.88 15.50 -1.47
C LEU A 338 12.02 15.02 -0.29
N LEU A 339 12.39 13.88 0.31
CA LEU A 339 11.67 13.30 1.46
C LEU A 339 11.82 14.11 2.76
N LEU A 340 12.77 15.06 2.82
CA LEU A 340 12.91 16.01 3.93
C LEU A 340 12.06 17.27 3.69
N ILE A 341 12.18 17.89 2.50
CA ILE A 341 11.54 19.18 2.22
C ILE A 341 10.04 19.01 2.03
N PHE A 342 9.61 17.96 1.33
CA PHE A 342 8.20 17.80 0.94
C PHE A 342 7.25 17.60 2.13
N PRO A 343 7.52 16.74 3.13
CA PRO A 343 6.65 16.62 4.30
C PRO A 343 6.62 17.89 5.16
N VAL A 344 7.76 18.60 5.31
CA VAL A 344 7.80 19.89 6.03
C VAL A 344 6.97 20.95 5.30
N PHE A 345 7.09 21.05 3.98
CA PHE A 345 6.28 21.95 3.17
C PHE A 345 4.79 21.62 3.28
N MET A 346 4.44 20.34 3.25
CA MET A 346 3.07 19.87 3.40
C MET A 346 2.52 20.21 4.79
N ALA A 347 3.28 19.95 5.86
CA ALA A 347 2.90 20.34 7.23
C ALA A 347 2.66 21.85 7.35
N TYR A 348 3.56 22.67 6.78
CA TYR A 348 3.39 24.12 6.76
C TYR A 348 2.12 24.55 6.03
N LYS A 349 1.84 23.97 4.85
CA LYS A 349 0.62 24.28 4.09
C LYS A 349 -0.65 23.88 4.83
N ILE A 350 -0.64 22.72 5.49
CA ILE A 350 -1.75 22.25 6.31
C ILE A 350 -1.98 23.20 7.49
N SER A 351 -0.93 23.56 8.24
CA SER A 351 -1.05 24.47 9.39
C SER A 351 -1.43 25.90 9.02
N GLN A 352 -1.17 26.34 7.78
CA GLN A 352 -1.57 27.66 7.32
C GLN A 352 -3.03 27.70 6.86
N PHE A 353 -3.51 26.63 6.21
CA PHE A 353 -4.84 26.62 5.59
C PHE A 353 -5.94 26.19 6.56
N PHE A 354 -5.60 25.37 7.55
CA PHE A 354 -6.55 24.76 8.47
C PHE A 354 -6.26 25.22 9.90
N HIS A 355 -7.33 25.43 10.68
CA HIS A 355 -7.18 25.56 12.12
C HIS A 355 -6.67 24.24 12.71
N MET A 356 -5.71 24.35 13.63
CA MET A 356 -5.05 23.18 14.23
C MET A 356 -5.94 22.54 15.28
N ASP A 357 -6.78 21.61 14.83
CA ASP A 357 -7.57 20.71 15.68
C ASP A 357 -6.78 19.42 15.99
N PHE A 358 -7.25 18.60 16.94
CA PHE A 358 -6.60 17.32 17.31
C PHE A 358 -6.25 16.42 16.11
N TRP A 359 -7.20 16.20 15.20
CA TRP A 359 -7.00 15.34 14.03
C TRP A 359 -5.91 15.85 13.10
N LEU A 360 -5.84 17.17 12.93
CA LEU A 360 -4.83 17.81 12.11
C LEU A 360 -3.45 17.78 12.78
N LEU A 361 -3.41 17.88 14.10
CA LEU A 361 -2.17 17.74 14.87
C LEU A 361 -1.56 16.35 14.70
N ILE A 362 -2.37 15.29 14.70
CA ILE A 362 -1.87 13.93 14.41
C ILE A 362 -1.23 13.87 13.02
N LEU A 363 -1.88 14.46 12.01
CA LEU A 363 -1.37 14.50 10.64
C LEU A 363 -0.05 15.30 10.53
N VAL A 364 -0.01 16.50 11.09
CA VAL A 364 1.19 17.36 11.10
C VAL A 364 2.33 16.69 11.85
N SER A 365 2.05 16.06 13.00
CA SER A 365 3.03 15.29 13.75
C SER A 365 3.59 14.11 12.94
N SER A 366 2.76 13.42 12.15
CA SER A 366 3.24 12.34 11.28
C SER A 366 4.24 12.88 10.26
N CYS A 367 3.95 14.02 9.62
CA CYS A 367 4.85 14.66 8.66
C CYS A 367 6.19 15.10 9.29
N MET A 368 6.13 15.63 10.51
CA MET A 368 7.32 16.00 11.27
C MET A 368 8.16 14.76 11.63
N LEU A 369 7.51 13.66 12.02
CA LEU A 369 8.19 12.41 12.35
C LEU A 369 8.93 11.83 11.13
N THR A 370 8.26 11.79 9.99
CA THR A 370 8.83 11.42 8.69
C THR A 370 10.08 12.26 8.36
N SER A 371 10.01 13.57 8.58
CA SER A 371 11.15 14.48 8.34
C SER A 371 12.32 14.26 9.32
N LEU A 372 12.01 13.99 10.59
CA LEU A 372 13.01 13.66 11.62
C LEU A 372 13.74 12.34 11.29
N GLN A 373 13.02 11.34 10.82
CA GLN A 373 13.62 10.06 10.39
C GLN A 373 14.63 10.29 9.27
N VAL A 374 14.24 11.02 8.21
CA VAL A 374 15.15 11.36 7.10
C VAL A 374 16.36 12.18 7.56
N THR A 375 16.16 13.08 8.52
CA THR A 375 17.27 13.85 9.10
C THR A 375 18.26 12.93 9.81
N GLY A 376 17.79 11.97 10.61
CA GLY A 376 18.65 10.99 11.28
C GLY A 376 19.47 10.15 10.30
N THR A 377 18.86 9.67 9.22
CA THR A 377 19.54 8.84 8.21
C THR A 377 20.56 9.65 7.41
N MET A 378 20.23 10.90 7.07
CA MET A 378 21.15 11.85 6.43
C MET A 378 22.36 12.18 7.30
N LEU A 379 22.18 12.35 8.61
CA LEU A 379 23.28 12.58 9.54
C LEU A 379 24.22 11.37 9.61
N ILE A 380 23.69 10.15 9.69
CA ILE A 380 24.49 8.92 9.70
C ILE A 380 25.24 8.75 8.38
N TYR A 381 24.56 8.96 7.25
CA TYR A 381 25.20 8.94 5.93
C TYR A 381 26.34 9.98 5.83
N SER A 382 26.11 11.20 6.33
CA SER A 382 27.14 12.25 6.35
C SER A 382 28.36 11.83 7.18
N LEU A 383 28.17 11.13 8.31
CA LEU A 383 29.27 10.58 9.10
C LEU A 383 30.08 9.54 8.31
N PHE A 384 29.41 8.63 7.60
CA PHE A 384 30.10 7.68 6.72
C PHE A 384 30.87 8.41 5.60
N MET A 385 30.29 9.44 4.99
CA MET A 385 31.01 10.22 3.98
C MET A 385 32.24 10.93 4.56
N VAL A 386 32.13 11.53 5.75
CA VAL A 386 33.28 12.16 6.43
C VAL A 386 34.39 11.16 6.71
N GLU A 387 34.04 9.94 7.15
CA GLU A 387 35.00 8.85 7.33
C GLU A 387 35.69 8.46 6.02
N LEU A 388 34.99 8.49 4.89
CA LEU A 388 35.58 8.20 3.58
C LEU A 388 36.63 9.23 3.13
N PHE A 389 36.41 10.51 3.46
CA PHE A 389 37.32 11.60 3.10
C PHE A 389 38.52 11.70 4.03
N ARG A 390 38.40 11.23 5.28
CA ARG A 390 39.47 11.28 6.27
C ARG A 390 40.45 10.11 6.06
N SER A 391 41.75 10.38 6.20
CA SER A 391 42.80 9.36 6.08
C SER A 391 42.89 8.44 7.30
N ASP A 392 42.63 8.97 8.49
CA ASP A 392 42.64 8.22 9.76
C ASP A 392 41.22 7.79 10.15
N PRO A 393 40.99 6.50 10.45
CA PRO A 393 39.67 6.00 10.87
C PRO A 393 39.27 6.57 12.24
N ILE A 394 37.98 6.87 12.42
CA ILE A 394 37.44 7.39 13.67
C ILE A 394 37.11 6.20 14.58
N GLU A 395 37.95 5.93 15.59
CA GLU A 395 37.77 4.79 16.51
C GLU A 395 36.40 4.79 17.23
N SER A 396 35.82 5.98 17.42
CA SER A 396 34.53 6.22 18.11
C SER A 396 33.33 6.43 17.17
N LEU A 397 33.44 6.14 15.87
CA LEU A 397 32.34 6.35 14.91
C LEU A 397 31.02 5.69 15.36
N ASP A 398 31.09 4.45 15.84
CA ASP A 398 29.92 3.71 16.33
C ASP A 398 29.25 4.38 17.53
N GLU A 399 30.03 5.05 18.38
CA GLU A 399 29.51 5.83 19.52
C GLU A 399 28.81 7.10 19.03
N VAL A 400 29.38 7.78 18.03
CA VAL A 400 28.75 8.97 17.42
C VAL A 400 27.46 8.58 16.69
N ILE A 401 27.47 7.51 15.89
CA ILE A 401 26.27 6.97 15.21
C ILE A 401 25.21 6.61 16.25
N TYR A 402 25.61 6.04 17.39
CA TYR A 402 24.69 5.79 18.49
C TYR A 402 24.09 7.08 19.08
N TRP A 403 24.90 8.10 19.34
CA TRP A 403 24.39 9.38 19.86
C TRP A 403 23.41 10.02 18.89
N VAL A 404 23.71 10.03 17.59
CA VAL A 404 22.80 10.53 16.54
C VAL A 404 21.48 9.75 16.55
N ASN A 405 21.54 8.42 16.60
CA ASN A 405 20.35 7.57 16.70
C ASN A 405 19.57 7.82 17.99
N SER A 406 20.24 7.93 19.15
CA SER A 406 19.60 8.24 20.44
C SER A 406 18.86 9.56 20.38
N ILE A 407 19.53 10.63 19.93
CA ILE A 407 18.93 11.96 19.84
C ILE A 407 17.72 11.93 18.91
N SER A 408 17.85 11.28 17.74
CA SER A 408 16.74 11.13 16.80
C SER A 408 15.54 10.42 17.44
N ARG A 409 15.77 9.29 18.14
CA ARG A 409 14.70 8.54 18.81
C ARG A 409 14.07 9.29 19.98
N VAL A 410 14.85 10.09 20.71
CA VAL A 410 14.32 10.97 21.77
C VAL A 410 13.45 12.06 21.16
N LEU A 411 13.88 12.70 20.06
CA LEU A 411 13.06 13.70 19.35
C LEU A 411 11.76 13.09 18.81
N GLU A 412 11.83 11.90 18.20
CA GLU A 412 10.65 11.15 17.75
C GLU A 412 9.67 10.84 18.90
N PHE A 413 10.19 10.53 20.09
CA PHE A 413 9.40 10.28 21.28
C PHE A 413 8.76 11.57 21.83
N LEU A 414 9.51 12.68 21.86
CA LEU A 414 9.01 13.98 22.30
C LEU A 414 7.85 14.46 21.41
N VAL A 415 7.98 14.32 20.10
CA VAL A 415 6.89 14.67 19.15
C VAL A 415 5.62 13.85 19.45
N ALA A 416 5.75 12.53 19.65
CA ALA A 416 4.61 11.68 20.01
C ALA A 416 3.99 12.07 21.37
N LEU A 417 4.80 12.42 22.35
CA LEU A 417 4.33 12.88 23.66
C LEU A 417 3.55 14.20 23.56
N CYS A 418 4.00 15.13 22.71
CA CYS A 418 3.27 16.39 22.46
C CYS A 418 1.87 16.14 21.89
N VAL A 419 1.71 15.16 20.98
CA VAL A 419 0.40 14.79 20.43
C VAL A 419 -0.51 14.23 21.51
N VAL A 420 -0.01 13.33 22.36
CA VAL A 420 -0.80 12.78 23.47
C VAL A 420 -1.18 13.87 24.47
N ALA A 421 -0.24 14.75 24.84
CA ALA A 421 -0.51 15.85 25.77
C ALA A 421 -1.62 16.76 25.25
N TYR A 422 -1.53 17.20 23.98
CA TYR A 422 -2.57 18.01 23.37
C TYR A 422 -3.90 17.26 23.22
N GLY A 423 -3.87 16.00 22.77
CA GLY A 423 -5.08 15.18 22.64
C GLY A 423 -5.79 14.95 23.97
N THR A 424 -5.05 14.70 25.04
CA THR A 424 -5.62 14.60 26.39
C THR A 424 -6.17 15.94 26.88
N TRP A 425 -5.51 17.05 26.56
CA TRP A 425 -6.01 18.38 26.89
C TRP A 425 -7.35 18.66 26.20
N GLU A 426 -7.43 18.42 24.89
CA GLU A 426 -8.67 18.58 24.11
C GLU A 426 -9.78 17.64 24.60
N SER A 427 -9.45 16.38 24.92
CA SER A 427 -10.45 15.42 25.43
C SER A 427 -10.96 15.76 26.84
N LEU A 428 -10.20 16.49 27.65
CA LEU A 428 -10.59 16.86 29.02
C LEU A 428 -11.37 18.17 29.08
N PHE A 429 -11.02 19.14 28.23
CA PHE A 429 -11.59 20.49 28.25
C PHE A 429 -12.49 20.82 27.05
N GLY A 430 -12.47 20.00 26.00
CA GLY A 430 -13.30 20.16 24.80
C GLY A 430 -14.51 19.21 24.77
N GLU A 431 -15.02 18.97 23.56
CA GLU A 431 -16.14 18.04 23.35
C GLU A 431 -15.65 16.59 23.43
N TRP A 432 -16.24 15.82 24.34
CA TRP A 432 -15.82 14.44 24.54
C TRP A 432 -16.30 13.54 23.41
N SER A 433 -15.37 12.79 22.80
CA SER A 433 -15.69 11.81 21.75
C SER A 433 -15.02 10.46 22.02
N TRP A 434 -15.80 9.38 21.92
CA TRP A 434 -15.30 8.00 22.05
C TRP A 434 -14.25 7.65 20.99
N MET A 435 -14.41 8.21 19.78
CA MET A 435 -13.46 8.05 18.68
C MET A 435 -12.12 8.75 18.96
N GLY A 436 -12.14 9.97 19.48
CA GLY A 436 -10.92 10.67 19.88
C GLY A 436 -10.19 9.92 21.00
N ALA A 437 -10.93 9.48 22.02
CA ALA A 437 -10.36 8.72 23.14
C ALA A 437 -9.72 7.39 22.69
N SER A 438 -10.37 6.63 21.80
CA SER A 438 -9.82 5.37 21.30
C SER A 438 -8.54 5.58 20.48
N VAL A 439 -8.49 6.62 19.64
CA VAL A 439 -7.29 6.98 18.87
C VAL A 439 -6.15 7.41 19.80
N ILE A 440 -6.41 8.19 20.85
CA ILE A 440 -5.39 8.57 21.84
C ILE A 440 -4.82 7.34 22.55
N ILE A 441 -5.67 6.37 22.94
CA ILE A 441 -5.23 5.12 23.58
C ILE A 441 -4.33 4.32 22.63
N ILE A 442 -4.79 4.13 21.38
CA ILE A 442 -4.02 3.42 20.34
C ILE A 442 -2.69 4.14 20.08
N HIS A 443 -2.71 5.47 19.92
CA HIS A 443 -1.50 6.27 19.71
C HIS A 443 -0.54 6.17 20.90
N SER A 444 -1.05 6.23 22.13
CA SER A 444 -0.25 6.12 23.35
C SER A 444 0.42 4.74 23.46
N TYR A 445 -0.26 3.68 23.04
CA TYR A 445 0.32 2.34 23.01
C TYR A 445 1.42 2.22 21.93
N PHE A 446 1.09 2.51 20.66
CA PHE A 446 2.01 2.26 19.55
C PHE A 446 3.12 3.30 19.41
N ASN A 447 2.82 4.60 19.53
CA ASN A 447 3.79 5.68 19.29
C ASN A 447 4.58 6.08 20.54
N VAL A 448 4.04 5.86 21.74
CA VAL A 448 4.70 6.23 23.01
C VAL A 448 5.24 5.00 23.74
N TRP A 449 4.37 4.08 24.16
CA TRP A 449 4.79 2.94 24.99
C TRP A 449 5.76 1.98 24.28
N LEU A 450 5.39 1.47 23.10
CA LEU A 450 6.27 0.56 22.35
C LEU A 450 7.59 1.22 21.95
N ARG A 451 7.57 2.52 21.59
CA ARG A 451 8.77 3.30 21.27
C ARG A 451 9.67 3.49 22.48
N ALA A 452 9.09 3.83 23.64
CA ALA A 452 9.82 3.94 24.91
C ALA A 452 10.43 2.59 25.31
N GLN A 453 9.68 1.48 25.18
CA GLN A 453 10.17 0.15 25.47
C GLN A 453 11.36 -0.24 24.58
N SER A 454 11.29 0.07 23.28
CA SER A 454 12.38 -0.17 22.32
C SER A 454 13.64 0.65 22.68
N GLY A 455 13.46 1.94 23.00
CA GLY A 455 14.55 2.80 23.46
C GLY A 455 15.17 2.33 24.76
N TRP A 456 14.35 1.94 25.73
CA TRP A 456 14.78 1.45 27.05
C TRP A 456 15.58 0.15 26.93
N LYS A 457 15.10 -0.81 26.13
CA LYS A 457 15.83 -2.05 25.85
C LYS A 457 17.21 -1.78 25.25
N SER A 458 17.29 -0.85 24.29
CA SER A 458 18.55 -0.46 23.65
C SER A 458 19.54 0.18 24.63
N PHE A 459 19.04 0.96 25.59
CA PHE A 459 19.85 1.55 26.65
C PHE A 459 20.35 0.50 27.66
N LEU A 460 19.44 -0.37 28.15
CA LEU A 460 19.78 -1.41 29.12
C LEU A 460 20.86 -2.38 28.59
N LEU A 461 20.72 -2.85 27.34
CA LEU A 461 21.71 -3.73 26.72
C LEU A 461 23.11 -3.10 26.68
N ARG A 462 23.20 -1.79 26.41
CA ARG A 462 24.49 -1.07 26.44
C ARG A 462 25.04 -0.93 27.84
N GLN A 463 24.20 -0.59 28.82
CA GLN A 463 24.61 -0.48 30.22
C GLN A 463 25.12 -1.83 30.73
N GLU A 464 24.44 -2.92 30.37
CA GLU A 464 24.82 -4.28 30.73
C GLU A 464 26.15 -4.68 30.10
N ALA A 465 26.34 -4.45 28.80
CA ALA A 465 27.62 -4.71 28.12
C ALA A 465 28.77 -3.86 28.70
N ALA A 466 28.54 -2.58 29.01
CA ALA A 466 29.54 -1.73 29.67
C ALA A 466 29.92 -2.26 31.06
N LYS A 467 28.93 -2.71 31.85
CA LYS A 467 29.16 -3.32 33.15
C LYS A 467 29.94 -4.64 33.04
N LYS A 468 29.55 -5.52 32.11
CA LYS A 468 30.27 -6.79 31.82
C LYS A 468 31.74 -6.51 31.51
N ILE A 469 32.04 -5.58 30.61
CA ILE A 469 33.42 -5.20 30.26
C ILE A 469 34.19 -4.63 31.45
N SER A 470 33.57 -3.77 32.26
CA SER A 470 34.23 -3.20 33.46
C SER A 470 34.55 -4.24 34.53
N SER A 471 33.82 -5.36 34.56
CA SER A 471 34.01 -6.45 35.51
C SER A 471 35.06 -7.48 35.08
N LEU A 472 35.54 -7.43 33.84
CA LEU A 472 36.53 -8.38 33.34
C LEU A 472 37.95 -7.97 33.75
N PRO A 473 38.84 -8.95 34.06
CA PRO A 473 40.23 -8.66 34.34
C PRO A 473 40.94 -8.07 33.11
N ARG A 474 41.77 -7.05 33.33
CA ARG A 474 42.68 -6.51 32.30
C ARG A 474 43.97 -7.31 32.26
N ALA A 475 44.47 -7.60 31.06
CA ALA A 475 45.75 -8.26 30.86
C ALA A 475 46.91 -7.38 31.34
N THR A 476 47.87 -7.96 32.05
CA THR A 476 49.15 -7.30 32.34
C THR A 476 50.02 -7.25 31.09
N ALA A 477 50.96 -6.30 31.02
CA ALA A 477 51.87 -6.18 29.88
C ALA A 477 52.65 -7.48 29.60
N GLN A 478 53.03 -8.22 30.65
CA GLN A 478 53.73 -9.50 30.51
C GLN A 478 52.83 -10.63 29.98
N GLN A 479 51.54 -10.66 30.34
CA GLN A 479 50.59 -11.62 29.77
C GLN A 479 50.31 -11.33 28.30
N LEU A 480 50.27 -10.04 27.93
CA LEU A 480 50.04 -9.61 26.56
C LEU A 480 51.23 -9.93 25.65
N ASP A 481 52.45 -9.65 26.13
CA ASP A 481 53.71 -9.99 25.46
C ASP A 481 53.87 -11.51 25.29
N ARG A 482 53.45 -12.30 26.29
CA ARG A 482 53.46 -13.76 26.19
C ARG A 482 52.39 -14.33 25.25
N HIS A 483 51.25 -13.67 25.12
CA HIS A 483 50.19 -14.06 24.18
C HIS A 483 50.61 -13.76 22.73
N ASN A 484 51.28 -12.62 22.50
CA ASN A 484 51.86 -12.17 21.21
C ASN A 484 50.96 -12.44 19.99
N ASP A 485 49.71 -12.01 20.08
CA ASP A 485 48.72 -12.18 19.01
C ASP A 485 47.85 -10.92 18.88
N VAL A 486 47.13 -10.83 17.76
CA VAL A 486 46.24 -9.70 17.45
C VAL A 486 44.84 -9.92 18.02
N CYS A 487 44.06 -8.84 18.18
CA CYS A 487 42.67 -9.00 18.58
C CYS A 487 41.87 -9.67 17.45
N SER A 488 41.26 -10.83 17.71
CA SER A 488 40.50 -11.58 16.69
C SER A 488 39.20 -10.91 16.20
N ILE A 489 38.83 -9.76 16.78
CA ILE A 489 37.67 -8.97 16.33
C ILE A 489 38.09 -7.92 15.28
N CYS A 490 39.18 -7.19 15.50
CA CYS A 490 39.62 -6.11 14.61
C CYS A 490 40.91 -6.41 13.83
N PHE A 491 41.56 -7.54 14.12
CA PHE A 491 42.83 -7.99 13.54
C PHE A 491 43.99 -6.99 13.70
N GLN A 492 43.96 -6.16 14.75
CA GLN A 492 45.03 -5.21 15.09
C GLN A 492 45.78 -5.63 16.35
N GLU A 493 47.04 -5.19 16.46
CA GLU A 493 47.88 -5.41 17.63
C GLU A 493 47.25 -4.82 18.91
N MET A 494 47.52 -5.48 20.03
CA MET A 494 46.92 -5.16 21.32
C MET A 494 47.95 -4.49 22.23
N SER A 495 47.77 -3.21 22.52
CA SER A 495 48.51 -2.51 23.58
C SER A 495 47.83 -2.65 24.95
N SER A 496 46.52 -2.91 24.96
CA SER A 496 45.74 -3.23 26.15
C SER A 496 44.63 -4.23 25.80
N ALA A 497 44.42 -5.21 26.67
CA ALA A 497 43.45 -6.29 26.47
C ALA A 497 42.61 -6.54 27.72
N VAL A 498 41.36 -6.96 27.51
CA VAL A 498 40.52 -7.59 28.53
C VAL A 498 40.54 -9.10 28.31
N ILE A 499 40.58 -9.86 29.40
CA ILE A 499 40.60 -11.31 29.39
C ILE A 499 39.21 -11.80 29.79
N THR A 500 38.58 -12.57 28.91
CA THR A 500 37.32 -13.25 29.23
C THR A 500 37.56 -14.41 30.19
N LEU A 501 36.53 -14.83 30.95
CA LEU A 501 36.66 -15.98 31.86
C LEU A 501 36.97 -17.31 31.15
N CYS A 502 36.74 -17.39 29.83
CA CYS A 502 37.16 -18.52 28.99
C CYS A 502 38.62 -18.40 28.51
N GLY A 503 39.36 -17.36 28.93
CA GLY A 503 40.79 -17.18 28.66
C GLY A 503 41.14 -16.40 27.38
N HIS A 504 40.17 -15.94 26.59
CA HIS A 504 40.42 -15.23 25.34
C HIS A 504 40.65 -13.72 25.55
N PHE A 505 41.57 -13.15 24.77
CA PHE A 505 42.04 -11.76 24.83
C PHE A 505 41.40 -10.90 23.74
N PHE A 506 40.85 -9.74 24.11
CA PHE A 506 40.27 -8.79 23.16
C PHE A 506 40.54 -7.34 23.58
N HIS A 507 40.51 -6.37 22.65
CA HIS A 507 40.49 -4.95 23.05
C HIS A 507 39.18 -4.71 23.82
N GLY A 508 39.24 -3.93 24.89
CA GLY A 508 38.05 -3.62 25.70
C GLY A 508 36.91 -3.01 24.88
N ASN A 509 37.25 -2.20 23.87
CA ASN A 509 36.28 -1.57 22.98
C ASN A 509 35.69 -2.57 21.97
N CYS A 510 36.50 -3.44 21.38
CA CYS A 510 36.04 -4.46 20.43
C CYS A 510 35.09 -5.47 21.09
N LEU A 511 35.45 -5.99 22.26
CA LEU A 511 34.58 -6.91 22.99
C LEU A 511 33.30 -6.23 23.47
N ARG A 512 33.36 -4.96 23.89
CA ARG A 512 32.17 -4.18 24.25
C ARG A 512 31.18 -4.11 23.07
N LYS A 513 31.68 -3.81 21.87
CA LYS A 513 30.87 -3.73 20.65
C LYS A 513 30.23 -5.08 20.31
N TRP A 514 30.98 -6.17 20.43
CA TRP A 514 30.45 -7.53 20.22
C TRP A 514 29.32 -7.88 21.21
N LEU A 515 29.53 -7.59 22.50
CA LEU A 515 28.55 -7.85 23.56
C LEU A 515 27.25 -7.05 23.43
N TYR A 516 27.19 -6.03 22.56
CA TYR A 516 25.93 -5.36 22.22
C TYR A 516 25.00 -6.22 21.36
N VAL A 517 25.58 -7.13 20.56
CA VAL A 517 24.82 -7.97 19.63
C VAL A 517 24.67 -9.38 20.18
N GLN A 518 25.75 -9.94 20.74
CA GLN A 518 25.79 -11.31 21.23
C GLN A 518 26.49 -11.36 22.59
N GLU A 519 25.85 -11.94 23.59
CA GLU A 519 26.43 -12.05 24.95
C GLU A 519 27.48 -13.18 25.10
N THR A 520 27.99 -13.68 23.99
CA THR A 520 28.88 -14.84 23.92
C THR A 520 30.29 -14.43 23.50
N CYS A 521 31.29 -15.24 23.83
CA CYS A 521 32.66 -15.02 23.40
C CYS A 521 32.78 -15.27 21.87
N PRO A 522 33.40 -14.36 21.09
CA PRO A 522 33.56 -14.52 19.64
C PRO A 522 34.31 -15.80 19.23
N MET A 523 35.18 -16.33 20.10
CA MET A 523 36.06 -17.46 19.77
C MET A 523 35.43 -18.82 20.13
N CYS A 524 34.73 -18.90 21.26
CA CYS A 524 34.23 -20.19 21.78
C CYS A 524 32.72 -20.23 22.02
N HIS A 525 32.00 -19.14 21.72
CA HIS A 525 30.55 -18.98 21.88
C HIS A 525 30.01 -19.20 23.31
N GLN A 526 30.87 -19.32 24.32
CA GLN A 526 30.46 -19.38 25.72
C GLN A 526 29.97 -18.01 26.21
N THR A 527 28.92 -17.98 27.03
CA THR A 527 28.38 -16.74 27.61
C THR A 527 29.45 -16.02 28.45
N VAL A 528 29.67 -14.73 28.17
CA VAL A 528 30.63 -13.91 28.91
C VAL A 528 30.00 -13.51 30.25
N ARG A 529 30.43 -14.15 31.33
CA ARG A 529 29.97 -13.86 32.70
C ARG A 529 30.83 -12.76 33.35
N PRO A 530 30.26 -11.92 34.23
CA PRO A 530 31.04 -11.04 35.09
C PRO A 530 31.99 -11.83 35.99
N ALA A 531 33.17 -11.31 36.28
CA ALA A 531 34.06 -11.95 37.25
C ALA A 531 33.38 -11.94 38.64
N PRO A 532 33.38 -13.06 39.38
CA PRO A 532 32.90 -13.06 40.75
C PRO A 532 33.77 -12.09 41.58
N ALA A 533 33.12 -11.18 42.31
CA ALA A 533 33.79 -10.22 43.17
C ALA A 533 34.57 -10.99 44.26
N GLY A 534 35.89 -11.12 44.09
CA GLY A 534 36.73 -11.80 45.07
C GLY A 534 38.01 -12.47 44.59
N GLN A 535 38.34 -12.49 43.29
CA GLN A 535 39.61 -13.09 42.83
C GLN A 535 40.49 -12.07 42.10
N SER A 536 41.05 -11.16 42.89
CA SER A 536 42.34 -10.56 42.54
C SER A 536 43.42 -11.61 42.83
N GLN A 537 44.16 -12.00 41.79
CA GLN A 537 45.41 -12.78 41.82
C GLN A 537 45.34 -14.23 42.30
N ALA A 538 45.34 -15.17 41.34
CA ALA A 538 46.12 -16.42 41.43
C ALA A 538 46.21 -17.07 40.04
N SER A 539 47.21 -16.67 39.25
CA SER A 539 47.60 -17.41 38.04
C SER A 539 48.87 -18.22 38.35
N GLY A 540 48.71 -19.53 38.47
CA GLY A 540 49.82 -20.49 38.50
C GLY A 540 49.32 -21.93 38.63
N GLY A 541 49.31 -22.67 37.51
CA GLY A 541 49.24 -24.14 37.51
C GLY A 541 48.27 -24.74 36.48
N ASP A 542 48.84 -25.39 35.46
CA ASP A 542 48.21 -26.26 34.46
C ASP A 542 47.67 -27.60 35.05
N PRO A 543 46.95 -28.45 34.27
CA PRO A 543 45.76 -29.16 34.73
C PRO A 543 46.02 -30.58 35.23
N ALA A 544 45.19 -31.05 36.17
CA ALA A 544 45.07 -32.47 36.49
C ALA A 544 43.63 -32.86 36.80
N ALA A 545 43.22 -33.95 36.16
CA ALA A 545 41.91 -34.56 36.18
C ALA A 545 41.46 -34.98 37.59
N GLN A 546 40.16 -34.85 37.86
CA GLN A 546 39.44 -35.81 38.70
C GLN A 546 37.93 -35.80 38.40
N ARG A 547 37.47 -36.97 37.94
CA ARG A 547 36.08 -37.40 37.93
C ARG A 547 35.64 -37.68 39.36
N GLU A 548 34.40 -37.33 39.69
CA GLU A 548 33.43 -38.03 40.57
C GLU A 548 32.28 -37.03 40.80
N ALA A 549 31.10 -37.24 40.19
CA ALA A 549 30.00 -38.13 40.59
C ALA A 549 28.80 -37.26 41.01
N GLN A 550 27.72 -37.38 40.25
CA GLN A 550 26.39 -36.77 40.49
C GLN A 550 25.79 -37.23 41.84
N PRO A 551 24.69 -36.60 42.27
CA PRO A 551 23.42 -37.27 42.00
C PRO A 551 22.35 -36.39 41.35
N GLU A 552 21.69 -37.04 40.40
CA GLU A 552 20.41 -36.71 39.77
C GLU A 552 19.25 -36.55 40.76
N SER A 553 18.37 -35.60 40.46
CA SER A 553 16.90 -35.75 40.46
C SER A 553 16.33 -34.63 39.56
N ALA A 554 15.92 -34.93 38.31
CA ALA A 554 14.57 -35.36 37.89
C ALA A 554 13.51 -34.28 38.25
N ALA A 555 12.77 -33.65 37.33
CA ALA A 555 12.17 -34.05 36.05
C ALA A 555 12.08 -32.82 35.10
N GLN A 556 12.35 -32.91 33.78
CA GLN A 556 11.47 -33.36 32.66
C GLN A 556 10.09 -32.66 32.69
N GLU A 557 9.51 -32.07 31.64
CA GLU A 557 9.64 -31.98 30.18
C GLU A 557 8.78 -30.74 29.79
N GLY A 558 8.86 -30.03 28.66
CA GLY A 558 9.40 -30.29 27.33
C GLY A 558 8.42 -29.65 26.33
N HIS A 559 8.90 -28.83 25.38
CA HIS A 559 8.42 -28.85 23.99
C HIS A 559 9.28 -27.99 23.06
N GLN A 560 9.83 -28.68 22.06
CA GLN A 560 10.64 -28.18 20.95
C GLN A 560 9.78 -27.45 19.90
N LYS A 561 10.43 -26.55 19.13
CA LYS A 561 10.08 -26.27 17.72
C LYS A 561 11.26 -26.70 16.84
N PRO A 562 11.01 -27.31 15.67
CA PRO A 562 12.05 -27.98 14.88
C PRO A 562 12.76 -27.02 13.91
N SER A 563 14.07 -27.22 13.79
CA SER A 563 14.90 -26.88 12.63
C SER A 563 15.15 -28.17 11.84
N SER A 564 14.92 -28.17 10.53
CA SER A 564 15.39 -29.23 9.63
C SER A 564 16.42 -28.67 8.67
N SER A 565 17.57 -29.33 8.71
CA SER A 565 18.80 -29.12 7.98
C SER A 565 18.72 -29.57 6.52
N SER A 566 19.55 -28.91 5.72
CA SER A 566 20.19 -29.37 4.49
C SER A 566 20.85 -30.74 4.61
N THR A 567 20.73 -31.56 3.56
CA THR A 567 21.64 -32.68 3.29
C THR A 567 21.98 -32.68 1.80
N GLU A 568 23.27 -32.48 1.52
CA GLU A 568 23.92 -32.74 0.24
C GLU A 568 24.11 -34.25 0.05
N ALA A 569 24.01 -34.72 -1.19
CA ALA A 569 24.51 -36.02 -1.61
C ALA A 569 25.36 -35.83 -2.88
N GLN A 570 26.65 -36.17 -2.76
CA GLN A 570 27.63 -36.27 -3.83
C GLN A 570 27.44 -37.55 -4.67
N GLY A 571 27.78 -37.44 -5.95
CA GLY A 571 28.04 -38.55 -6.86
C GLY A 571 28.68 -38.03 -8.14
N ASP A 572 29.98 -38.26 -8.28
CA ASP A 572 30.80 -38.08 -9.49
C ASP A 572 30.21 -38.82 -10.70
N ASP A 573 30.32 -38.28 -11.91
CA ASP A 573 31.23 -38.81 -12.94
C ASP A 573 31.32 -37.90 -14.20
N ASP A 574 32.37 -38.17 -14.96
CA ASP A 574 33.10 -37.45 -15.99
C ASP A 574 32.42 -36.92 -17.29
N THR A 575 33.17 -35.98 -17.87
CA THR A 575 33.45 -35.74 -19.31
C THR A 575 32.59 -34.83 -20.22
N GLN A 576 33.38 -34.00 -20.93
CA GLN A 576 33.24 -33.46 -22.30
C GLN A 576 32.51 -32.13 -22.55
N ASN A 577 33.30 -31.05 -22.50
CA ASN A 577 33.73 -30.26 -23.67
C ASN A 577 32.74 -30.13 -24.86
N THR A 578 32.17 -28.94 -25.07
CA THR A 578 32.06 -28.30 -26.39
C THR A 578 31.77 -26.80 -26.27
N SER A 579 32.65 -26.03 -26.89
CA SER A 579 32.44 -24.72 -27.50
C SER A 579 31.16 -24.62 -28.33
N GLU A 580 30.49 -23.46 -28.35
CA GLU A 580 30.19 -22.67 -29.57
C GLU A 580 29.20 -21.52 -29.30
N TYR A 581 29.57 -20.34 -29.84
CA TYR A 581 28.83 -19.10 -30.14
C TYR A 581 28.24 -18.21 -29.04
#